data_AF-A0A268RDK6-F1
#
_entry.id   AF-A0A268RDK6-F1
#
_cell.length_a   1.000
_cell.length_b   1.000
_cell.length_c   1.000
_cell.angle_alpha   90.00
_cell.angle_beta   90.00
_cell.angle_gamma   90.00
#
_symmetry.space_group_name_H-M   'P 1'
#
loop_
_entity.id
_entity.type
_entity.pdbx_description
1 polymer ?
#
loop_
_entity_poly.entity_id
_entity_poly.type
_entity_poly.pdbx_seq_one_letter_code
_entity_poly.pdbx_strand_id
1 'polypeptide(L)'
;YKIANNASVLHKFNYFMYYSMLKTFAAKYKSSVKKIRTKYDVDGEFGIKYQAKGLTRTMVYYNEGFRRQKLTQIEANTEVKVEYKYPFGRF
;
A
#
# COMPACT_ATOMS: atom_id res chain seq x y z
N TYR A 1 7.35 8.62 -4.50
CA TYR A 1 7.17 10.05 -4.17
C TYR A 1 7.86 10.47 -2.85
N LYS A 2 9.11 10.06 -2.57
CA LYS A 2 9.77 10.35 -1.28
C LYS A 2 10.85 11.45 -1.37
N ILE A 3 11.03 12.11 -2.52
CA ILE A 3 12.10 13.12 -2.76
C ILE A 3 11.61 14.56 -2.48
N ALA A 4 10.31 14.83 -2.62
CA ALA A 4 9.73 16.16 -2.53
C ALA A 4 9.82 16.76 -1.12
N ASN A 5 10.02 18.08 -1.04
CA ASN A 5 10.06 18.78 0.25
C ASN A 5 8.69 18.80 0.95
N ASN A 6 7.60 18.97 0.19
CA ASN A 6 6.23 18.94 0.69
C ASN A 6 5.57 17.56 0.52
N ALA A 7 6.28 16.50 0.93
CA ALA A 7 5.73 15.13 0.90
C ALA A 7 4.52 14.96 1.85
N SER A 8 4.29 15.89 2.77
CA SER A 8 3.11 15.97 3.64
C SER A 8 1.77 16.02 2.89
N VAL A 9 1.72 16.62 1.69
CA VAL A 9 0.49 16.67 0.87
C VAL A 9 -0.02 15.26 0.52
N LEU A 10 0.88 14.28 0.44
CA LEU A 10 0.53 12.90 0.11
C LEU A 10 -0.31 12.21 1.18
N HIS A 11 -0.29 12.68 2.43
CA HIS A 11 -1.18 12.14 3.46
C HIS A 11 -2.66 12.39 3.12
N LYS A 12 -3.00 13.59 2.62
CA LYS A 12 -4.36 13.90 2.16
C LYS A 12 -4.72 13.07 0.93
N PHE A 13 -3.79 12.91 0.00
CA PHE A 13 -4.00 12.07 -1.18
C PHE A 13 -4.29 10.60 -0.80
N ASN A 14 -3.57 10.06 0.18
CA ASN A 14 -3.77 8.69 0.66
C ASN A 14 -5.17 8.45 1.20
N TYR A 15 -5.74 9.42 1.93
CA TYR A 15 -7.12 9.34 2.41
C TYR A 15 -8.10 9.12 1.24
N PHE A 16 -7.99 9.92 0.18
CA PHE A 16 -8.85 9.76 -0.99
C PHE A 16 -8.65 8.41 -1.70
N MET A 17 -7.42 7.94 -1.81
CA MET A 17 -7.10 6.63 -2.39
C MET A 17 -7.68 5.47 -1.58
N TYR A 18 -7.60 5.55 -0.25
CA TYR A 18 -8.14 4.51 0.62
C TYR A 18 -9.67 4.42 0.50
N TYR A 19 -10.36 5.55 0.55
CA TYR A 19 -11.82 5.57 0.47
C TYR A 19 -12.36 5.28 -0.94
N SER A 20 -11.64 5.68 -2.01
CA SER A 20 -12.02 5.30 -3.37
C SER A 20 -11.97 3.78 -3.56
N MET A 21 -10.90 3.13 -3.08
CA MET A 21 -10.76 1.67 -3.07
C MET A 21 -11.87 0.99 -2.25
N LEU A 22 -12.17 1.48 -1.04
CA LEU A 22 -13.26 0.90 -0.24
C LEU A 22 -14.61 1.01 -0.94
N LYS A 23 -14.87 2.12 -1.66
CA LYS A 23 -16.10 2.31 -2.44
C LYS A 23 -16.19 1.35 -3.62
N THR A 24 -15.09 1.11 -4.35
CA THR A 24 -15.09 0.14 -5.45
C THR A 24 -15.34 -1.28 -4.95
N PHE A 25 -14.74 -1.68 -3.83
CA PHE A 25 -15.03 -2.98 -3.22
C PHE A 25 -16.46 -3.10 -2.72
N ALA A 26 -16.98 -2.06 -2.05
CA ALA A 26 -18.35 -2.04 -1.58
C ALA A 26 -19.34 -2.25 -2.74
N ALA A 27 -19.12 -1.55 -3.86
CA ALA A 27 -19.91 -1.73 -5.08
C ALA A 27 -19.77 -3.14 -5.67
N LYS A 28 -18.53 -3.64 -5.83
CA LYS A 28 -18.24 -4.97 -6.39
C LYS A 28 -18.96 -6.09 -5.64
N TYR A 29 -18.97 -6.02 -4.30
CA TYR A 29 -19.56 -7.05 -3.45
C TYR A 29 -20.97 -6.70 -2.96
N LYS A 30 -21.63 -5.69 -3.54
CA LYS A 30 -22.97 -5.21 -3.15
C LYS A 30 -23.12 -5.06 -1.62
N SER A 31 -22.14 -4.41 -1.00
CA SER A 31 -22.01 -4.30 0.45
C SER A 31 -21.72 -2.85 0.86
N SER A 32 -21.64 -2.58 2.15
CA SER A 32 -21.30 -1.25 2.66
C SER A 32 -19.79 -1.12 2.92
N VAL A 33 -19.29 0.10 2.83
CA VAL A 33 -17.88 0.44 3.14
C VAL A 33 -17.47 -0.07 4.53
N LYS A 34 -18.34 0.08 5.53
CA LYS A 34 -18.09 -0.40 6.90
C LYS A 34 -17.89 -1.92 6.94
N LYS A 35 -18.73 -2.67 6.21
CA LYS A 35 -18.63 -4.14 6.12
C LYS A 35 -17.33 -4.56 5.44
N ILE A 36 -16.96 -3.92 4.33
CA ILE A 36 -15.71 -4.17 3.63
C ILE A 36 -14.49 -3.89 4.51
N ARG A 37 -14.48 -2.75 5.20
CA ARG A 37 -13.38 -2.37 6.11
C ARG A 37 -13.19 -3.40 7.22
N THR A 38 -14.28 -3.87 7.83
CA THR A 38 -14.22 -4.86 8.90
C THR A 38 -13.84 -6.26 8.38
N LYS A 39 -14.32 -6.62 7.18
CA LYS A 39 -14.08 -7.94 6.59
C LYS A 39 -12.61 -8.16 6.21
N TYR A 40 -11.95 -7.12 5.72
CA TYR A 40 -10.55 -7.17 5.30
C TYR A 40 -9.65 -6.45 6.30
N ASP A 41 -10.06 -6.34 7.56
CA ASP A 41 -9.19 -5.87 8.63
C ASP A 41 -8.26 -7.01 9.05
N VAL A 42 -6.96 -6.77 8.95
CA VAL A 42 -5.91 -7.68 9.39
C VAL A 42 -5.05 -6.89 10.36
N ASP A 43 -5.20 -7.16 11.66
CA ASP A 43 -4.45 -6.51 12.74
C ASP A 43 -4.53 -4.97 12.72
N GLY A 44 -5.71 -4.43 12.35
CA GLY A 44 -5.96 -2.99 12.27
C GLY A 44 -5.59 -2.34 10.93
N GLU A 45 -5.10 -3.12 9.97
CA GLU A 45 -4.75 -2.68 8.62
C GLU A 45 -5.63 -3.35 7.57
N PHE A 46 -5.97 -2.61 6.51
CA PHE A 46 -6.73 -3.18 5.40
C PHE A 46 -5.85 -4.17 4.62
N GLY A 47 -6.17 -5.45 4.64
CA GLY A 47 -5.41 -6.51 4.00
C GLY A 47 -6.27 -7.61 3.37
N ILE A 48 -5.87 -8.07 2.19
CA ILE A 48 -6.52 -9.16 1.47
C ILE A 48 -5.62 -10.40 1.53
N LYS A 49 -6.13 -11.47 2.14
CA LYS A 49 -5.47 -12.78 2.14
C LYS A 49 -5.74 -13.49 0.81
N TYR A 50 -4.68 -14.04 0.20
CA TYR A 50 -4.76 -14.80 -1.05
C TYR A 50 -3.81 -15.99 -0.99
N GLN A 51 -4.10 -17.04 -1.75
CA GLN A 51 -3.22 -18.20 -1.89
C GLN A 51 -2.31 -18.01 -3.11
N ALA A 52 -1.01 -18.20 -2.91
CA ALA A 52 -0.01 -18.14 -3.96
C ALA A 52 0.97 -19.30 -3.79
N LYS A 53 1.09 -20.16 -4.82
CA LYS A 53 2.01 -21.32 -4.84
C LYS A 53 1.90 -22.19 -3.58
N GLY A 54 0.68 -22.45 -3.10
CA GLY A 54 0.43 -23.25 -1.90
C GLY A 54 0.64 -22.54 -0.56
N LEU A 55 1.13 -21.30 -0.56
CA LEU A 55 1.24 -20.48 0.66
C LEU A 55 0.13 -19.44 0.73
N THR A 56 -0.39 -19.21 1.94
CA THR A 56 -1.30 -18.08 2.19
C THR A 56 -0.47 -16.82 2.44
N ARG A 57 -0.72 -15.79 1.63
CA ARG A 57 -0.06 -14.49 1.72
C ARG A 57 -1.11 -13.42 2.00
N THR A 58 -0.69 -12.32 2.60
CA THR A 58 -1.54 -11.16 2.85
C THR A 58 -1.00 -9.97 2.07
N MET A 59 -1.84 -9.38 1.22
CA MET A 59 -1.56 -8.11 0.57
C MET A 59 -2.18 -7.00 1.41
N VAL A 60 -1.34 -6.19 2.04
CA VAL A 60 -1.75 -5.09 2.91
C VAL A 60 -1.77 -3.78 2.12
N TYR A 61 -2.75 -2.92 2.40
CA TYR A 61 -2.80 -1.55 1.90
C TYR A 61 -1.59 -0.74 2.42
N TYR A 62 -1.11 0.21 1.64
CA TYR A 62 0.08 0.98 1.96
C TYR A 62 0.01 1.66 3.35
N ASN A 63 0.96 1.33 4.24
CA ASN A 63 1.05 1.80 5.63
C ASN A 63 2.40 2.48 5.98
N GLU A 64 3.39 2.48 5.09
CA GLU A 64 4.76 2.97 5.37
C GLU A 64 4.88 4.51 5.54
N GLY A 65 3.79 5.26 5.37
CA GLY A 65 3.75 6.72 5.47
C GLY A 65 4.45 7.46 4.32
N PHE A 66 4.38 8.80 4.30
CA PHE A 66 4.88 9.62 3.17
C PHE A 66 6.05 10.53 3.54
N ARG A 67 6.92 10.07 4.45
CA ARG A 67 8.07 10.88 4.90
C ARG A 67 9.08 11.07 3.77
N ARG A 68 9.61 12.29 3.66
CA ARG A 68 10.70 12.59 2.72
C ARG A 68 11.94 11.79 3.10
N GLN A 69 12.48 11.05 2.14
CA GLN A 69 13.79 10.43 2.25
C GLN A 69 14.82 11.48 1.81
N LYS A 70 15.66 11.92 2.75
CA LYS A 70 16.86 12.67 2.40
C LYS A 70 17.84 11.64 1.83
N LEU A 71 18.25 11.84 0.58
CA LEU A 71 19.36 11.09 -0.02
C LEU A 71 20.64 11.57 0.68
N THR A 72 20.95 11.04 1.86
CA THR A 72 22.29 11.17 2.45
C THR A 72 23.22 10.29 1.63
N GLN A 73 24.13 10.94 0.88
CA GLN A 73 25.26 10.39 0.12
C GLN A 73 25.12 8.91 -0.24
N ILE A 74 24.40 8.65 -1.33
CA ILE A 74 24.61 7.39 -2.05
C ILE A 74 25.98 7.57 -2.72
N GLU A 75 27.01 6.92 -2.18
CA GLU A 75 28.29 6.79 -2.90
C GLU A 75 27.99 6.22 -4.29
N ALA A 76 28.54 6.87 -5.32
CA ALA A 76 28.18 6.71 -6.73
C ALA A 76 28.31 5.28 -7.31
N ASN A 77 28.74 4.29 -6.52
CA ASN A 77 29.10 2.95 -6.96
C ASN A 77 28.29 1.81 -6.33
N THR A 78 27.12 2.06 -5.76
CA THR A 78 26.23 0.95 -5.38
C THR A 78 25.00 0.98 -6.26
N GLU A 79 24.87 -0.01 -7.15
CA GLU A 79 23.60 -0.33 -7.81
C GLU A 79 22.58 -0.71 -6.73
N VAL A 80 21.93 0.30 -6.12
CA VAL A 80 20.84 0.06 -5.18
C VAL A 80 19.67 -0.46 -6.02
N LYS A 81 19.59 -1.79 -6.18
CA LYS A 81 18.40 -2.47 -6.66
C LYS A 81 17.28 -2.18 -5.67
N VAL A 82 16.48 -1.17 -5.98
CA VAL A 82 15.24 -0.91 -5.24
C VAL A 82 14.30 -2.05 -5.60
N GLU A 83 14.28 -3.10 -4.77
CA GLU A 83 13.40 -4.24 -4.97
C GLU A 83 11.97 -3.79 -4.67
N TYR A 84 11.21 -3.48 -5.72
CA TYR A 84 9.79 -3.24 -5.59
C TYR A 84 9.13 -4.54 -5.12
N LYS A 85 8.71 -4.56 -3.86
CA LYS A 85 7.93 -5.66 -3.28
C LYS A 85 6.52 -5.64 -3.87
N TYR A 86 6.38 -6.02 -5.14
CA TYR A 86 5.08 -6.21 -5.77
C TYR A 86 4.38 -7.42 -5.12
N PRO A 87 3.13 -7.28 -4.66
CA PRO A 87 2.37 -8.41 -4.10
C PRO A 87 2.01 -9.44 -5.18
N PHE A 88 2.02 -9.03 -6.45
CA PHE A 88 2.00 -9.90 -7.61
C PHE A 88 3.44 -10.10 -8.03
N GLY A 89 3.92 -11.35 -7.94
CA GLY A 89 5.32 -11.68 -8.22
C GLY A 89 5.81 -11.10 -9.54
N ARG A 90 7.13 -10.84 -9.58
CA ARG A 90 7.86 -10.41 -10.77
C ARG A 90 7.60 -11.41 -11.91
N PHE A 91 6.99 -10.94 -12.99
CA PHE A 91 7.17 -11.54 -14.31
C PHE A 91 8.38 -10.87 -14.95
#